data_AF-A0A1I8CBZ1-F1
#
_entry.id   AF-A0A1I8CBZ1-F1
#
_cell.length_a   1.000
_cell.length_b   1.000
_cell.length_c   1.000
_cell.angle_alpha   90.00
_cell.angle_beta   90.00
_cell.angle_gamma   90.00
#
_symmetry.space_group_name_H-M   'P 1'
#
loop_
_entity.id
_entity.type
_entity.pdbx_description
1 polymer ?
#
loop_
_entity_poly.entity_id
_entity_poly.type
_entity_poly.pdbx_seq_one_letter_code
_entity_poly.pdbx_strand_id
1 'polypeptide(L)'
;MDVSVQYSGMLLNDVSHGHGNYPQPPFFQPCQFPTQLTDPENFKSHCLIDPQVPYICDLHGQIFHSQVSELSKAYTKHEKAFQIYNPVNNTIAPAIGIVVVKQLAAPSTIKEVYSDQEGYGCMFDDECGPRMDKIKLERFVNSYKTYARTYAHIIHNRWFSRAMIRDNQQRCPDHSKDRFNNIFVLVVVDGLANDNRKIPSVIIHTENEELRGYLSNIQLETATAINQNMHIALVIVDLIDQLGKALRVWQATNGNPPQHFIPTWAKIVFAVCILTSLLLVFVEHYIVRRKLIGKRASPGVKMESGKSKTHIMFGG
;
A
#
# COMPACT_ATOMS: atom_id res chain seq x y z
N MET A 1 49.15 -18.83 26.41
CA MET A 1 48.45 -17.89 27.30
C MET A 1 47.11 -17.64 26.66
N ASP A 2 46.22 -18.59 26.91
CA ASP A 2 44.85 -18.63 26.42
C ASP A 2 43.97 -17.83 27.38
N VAL A 3 43.22 -16.87 26.84
CA VAL A 3 42.09 -16.27 27.55
C VAL A 3 40.85 -16.59 26.74
N SER A 4 40.21 -17.67 27.17
CA SER A 4 38.87 -18.10 26.81
C SER A 4 37.85 -17.03 27.21
N VAL A 5 37.15 -16.45 26.24
CA VAL A 5 35.95 -15.63 26.49
C VAL A 5 34.73 -16.57 26.51
N GLN A 6 34.13 -16.68 27.69
CA GLN A 6 32.95 -17.46 28.01
C GLN A 6 31.72 -16.84 27.33
N TYR A 7 31.15 -17.53 26.35
CA TYR A 7 29.79 -17.30 25.89
C TYR A 7 28.82 -17.89 26.91
N SER A 8 28.24 -17.06 27.78
CA SER A 8 27.05 -17.43 28.54
C SER A 8 25.85 -17.43 27.60
N GLY A 9 25.53 -18.61 27.06
CA GLY A 9 24.25 -18.87 26.44
C GLY A 9 23.15 -18.82 27.49
N MET A 10 22.28 -17.82 27.40
CA MET A 10 21.00 -17.82 28.09
C MET A 10 20.01 -18.60 27.21
N LEU A 11 19.99 -19.92 27.41
CA LEU A 11 18.90 -20.78 27.02
C LEU A 11 17.67 -20.40 27.86
N LEU A 12 16.71 -19.70 27.26
CA LEU A 12 15.31 -19.80 27.67
C LEU A 12 14.62 -20.76 26.70
N ASN A 13 14.76 -22.04 27.02
CA ASN A 13 13.76 -23.03 26.68
C ASN A 13 12.48 -22.63 27.41
N ASP A 14 11.44 -22.24 26.66
CA ASP A 14 10.08 -22.38 27.14
C ASP A 14 9.34 -23.32 26.18
N VAL A 15 9.33 -24.60 26.56
CA VAL A 15 8.33 -25.56 26.11
C VAL A 15 7.06 -25.23 26.88
N SER A 16 6.05 -24.68 26.21
CA SER A 16 4.68 -24.72 26.71
C SER A 16 3.72 -25.12 25.58
N HIS A 17 3.38 -26.41 25.58
CA HIS A 17 2.12 -26.91 25.05
C HIS A 17 0.97 -26.19 25.75
N GLY A 18 0.19 -25.43 24.98
CA GLY A 18 -1.05 -24.83 25.44
C GLY A 18 -1.70 -24.00 24.34
N HIS A 19 -2.76 -24.51 23.73
CA HIS A 19 -3.64 -23.74 22.85
C HIS A 19 -4.30 -22.60 23.65
N GLY A 20 -3.65 -21.45 23.68
CA GLY A 20 -4.21 -20.17 24.12
C GLY A 20 -3.73 -19.08 23.16
N ASN A 21 -4.65 -18.40 22.48
CA ASN A 21 -4.38 -17.24 21.63
C ASN A 21 -4.00 -16.02 22.49
N TYR A 22 -2.82 -16.03 23.13
CA TYR A 22 -2.29 -14.84 23.78
C TYR A 22 -1.42 -14.06 22.80
N PRO A 23 -1.58 -12.73 22.72
CA PRO A 23 -0.71 -11.88 21.91
C PRO A 23 0.74 -12.03 22.36
N GLN A 24 1.66 -12.33 21.45
CA GLN A 24 3.08 -12.48 21.79
C GLN A 24 3.80 -11.12 21.75
N PRO A 25 4.31 -10.62 22.90
CA PRO A 25 5.10 -9.39 22.94
C PRO A 25 6.45 -9.56 22.20
N PRO A 26 7.11 -8.46 21.81
CA PRO A 26 6.80 -7.07 22.16
C PRO A 26 5.74 -6.41 21.26
N PHE A 27 4.83 -5.65 21.89
CA PHE A 27 3.92 -4.73 21.19
C PHE A 27 4.43 -3.31 21.35
N PHE A 28 4.85 -2.70 20.25
CA PHE A 28 5.26 -1.32 20.25
C PHE A 28 4.10 -0.42 19.84
N GLN A 29 3.79 0.55 20.69
CA GLN A 29 2.91 1.65 20.30
C GLN A 29 3.61 2.55 19.26
N PRO A 30 2.87 3.31 18.43
CA PRO A 30 3.46 4.09 17.34
C PRO A 30 4.63 5.00 17.76
N CYS A 31 4.52 5.66 18.92
CA CYS A 31 5.53 6.61 19.39
C CYS A 31 6.66 5.96 20.20
N GLN A 32 6.51 4.71 20.60
CA GLN A 32 7.53 3.93 21.32
C GLN A 32 8.28 2.96 20.39
N PHE A 33 7.85 2.83 19.13
CA PHE A 33 8.50 1.96 18.17
C PHE A 33 9.99 2.33 18.02
N PRO A 34 10.91 1.38 18.22
CA PRO A 34 12.34 1.64 18.11
C PRO A 34 12.73 1.79 16.63
N THR A 35 13.46 2.85 16.31
CA THR A 35 14.07 3.03 14.99
C THR A 35 15.56 3.21 15.15
N GLN A 36 16.32 2.99 14.07
CA GLN A 36 17.77 3.20 14.07
C GLN A 36 18.19 4.61 14.50
N LEU A 37 17.31 5.59 14.31
CA LEU A 37 17.60 7.00 14.56
C LEU A 37 17.21 7.43 15.97
N THR A 38 16.07 6.94 16.47
CA THR A 38 15.55 7.37 17.78
C THR A 38 15.96 6.45 18.93
N ASP A 39 16.16 5.16 18.66
CA ASP A 39 16.47 4.15 19.67
C ASP A 39 17.26 2.97 19.07
N PRO A 40 18.56 3.18 18.77
CA PRO A 40 19.36 2.20 18.04
C PRO A 40 19.62 0.91 18.83
N GLU A 41 19.68 0.96 20.16
CA GLU A 41 19.98 -0.22 20.99
C GLU A 41 18.76 -1.14 21.09
N ASN A 42 17.55 -0.59 21.28
CA ASN A 42 16.34 -1.41 21.22
C ASN A 42 16.05 -1.91 19.80
N PHE A 43 16.39 -1.13 18.78
CA PHE A 43 16.30 -1.57 17.39
C PHE A 43 17.22 -2.77 17.11
N LYS A 44 18.50 -2.71 17.52
CA LYS A 44 19.43 -3.84 17.32
C LYS A 44 18.98 -5.10 18.05
N SER A 45 18.43 -4.97 19.25
CA SER A 45 18.04 -6.12 20.07
C SER A 45 16.73 -6.78 19.63
N HIS A 46 15.75 -6.00 19.14
CA HIS A 46 14.42 -6.53 18.81
C HIS A 46 14.15 -6.65 17.31
N CYS A 47 14.75 -5.80 16.48
CA CYS A 47 14.43 -5.70 15.05
C CYS A 47 15.51 -6.28 14.14
N LEU A 48 16.80 -6.04 14.46
CA LEU A 48 17.89 -6.29 13.52
C LEU A 48 18.18 -7.78 13.40
N ILE A 49 17.92 -8.34 12.21
CA ILE A 49 18.28 -9.73 11.87
C ILE A 49 19.79 -9.83 11.63
N ASP A 50 20.32 -8.95 10.79
CA ASP A 50 21.72 -8.92 10.39
C ASP A 50 22.13 -7.51 9.90
N PRO A 51 23.36 -7.04 10.18
CA PRO A 51 23.86 -5.75 9.70
C PRO A 51 23.84 -5.56 8.17
N GLN A 52 23.80 -6.64 7.37
CA GLN A 52 23.71 -6.57 5.90
C GLN A 52 22.32 -6.15 5.40
N VAL A 53 21.28 -6.27 6.22
CA VAL A 53 19.89 -5.94 5.87
C VAL A 53 19.29 -4.95 6.87
N PRO A 54 19.91 -3.77 7.08
CA PRO A 54 19.49 -2.85 8.13
C PRO A 54 18.10 -2.26 7.85
N TYR A 55 17.63 -2.28 6.61
CA TYR A 55 16.32 -1.77 6.22
C TYR A 55 15.14 -2.68 6.62
N ILE A 56 15.39 -3.84 7.25
CA ILE A 56 14.36 -4.77 7.74
C ILE A 56 14.38 -4.81 9.27
N CYS A 57 13.21 -4.65 9.88
CA CYS A 57 12.95 -4.99 11.28
C CYS A 57 12.01 -6.21 11.32
N ASP A 58 12.46 -7.34 11.86
CA ASP A 58 11.65 -8.54 12.03
C ASP A 58 11.26 -8.76 13.50
N LEU A 59 10.14 -8.17 13.90
CA LEU A 59 9.52 -8.42 15.21
C LEU A 59 8.73 -9.73 15.23
N HIS A 60 8.48 -10.35 14.08
CA HIS A 60 7.82 -11.64 14.01
C HIS A 60 8.79 -12.80 14.31
N GLY A 61 10.08 -12.61 14.03
CA GLY A 61 11.14 -13.60 14.27
C GLY A 61 11.03 -14.82 13.35
N GLN A 62 10.59 -14.63 12.10
CA GLN A 62 10.47 -15.69 11.09
C GLN A 62 11.49 -15.58 9.96
N ILE A 63 12.34 -14.56 9.97
CA ILE A 63 13.43 -14.39 9.02
C ILE A 63 14.73 -14.82 9.70
N PHE A 64 15.32 -15.90 9.19
CA PHE A 64 16.54 -16.46 9.76
C PHE A 64 17.79 -15.91 9.07
N HIS A 65 18.93 -15.97 9.76
CA HIS A 65 20.22 -15.51 9.22
C HIS A 65 20.61 -16.22 7.90
N SER A 66 20.20 -17.48 7.68
CA SER A 66 20.43 -18.21 6.42
C SER A 66 19.78 -17.56 5.20
N GLN A 67 18.72 -16.77 5.40
CA GLN A 67 17.94 -16.10 4.35
C GLN A 67 18.43 -14.68 4.06
N VAL A 68 19.33 -14.15 4.88
CA VAL A 68 19.88 -12.80 4.74
C VAL A 68 20.59 -12.61 3.40
N SER A 69 21.29 -13.63 2.90
CA SER A 69 21.99 -13.56 1.62
C SER A 69 21.04 -13.33 0.44
N GLU A 70 19.85 -13.94 0.45
CA GLU A 70 18.84 -13.77 -0.59
C GLU A 70 18.18 -12.39 -0.51
N LEU A 71 17.86 -11.93 0.71
CA LEU A 71 17.31 -10.59 0.98
C LEU A 71 18.28 -9.49 0.54
N SER A 72 19.55 -9.63 0.92
CA SER A 72 20.62 -8.71 0.53
C SER A 72 20.79 -8.70 -0.99
N LYS A 73 20.82 -9.87 -1.64
CA LYS A 73 20.92 -9.97 -3.10
C LYS A 73 19.74 -9.29 -3.82
N ALA A 74 18.52 -9.47 -3.33
CA ALA A 74 17.33 -8.83 -3.89
C ALA A 74 17.40 -7.29 -3.76
N TYR A 75 17.88 -6.78 -2.63
CA TYR A 75 18.11 -5.36 -2.43
C TYR A 75 19.22 -4.82 -3.32
N THR A 76 20.40 -5.45 -3.33
CA THR A 76 21.55 -5.04 -4.14
C THR A 76 21.21 -4.99 -5.62
N LYS A 77 20.39 -5.93 -6.11
CA LYS A 77 19.87 -5.90 -7.49
C LYS A 77 19.22 -4.58 -7.84
N HIS A 78 18.58 -3.89 -6.89
CA HIS A 78 17.83 -2.65 -7.04
C HIS A 78 18.41 -1.46 -6.27
N GLU A 79 19.64 -1.57 -5.76
CA GLU A 79 20.28 -0.62 -4.83
C GLU A 79 20.18 0.84 -5.27
N LYS A 80 20.48 1.14 -6.53
CA LYS A 80 20.40 2.51 -7.08
C LYS A 80 19.01 3.14 -6.98
N ALA A 81 17.94 2.33 -6.98
CA ALA A 81 16.57 2.80 -6.83
C ALA A 81 16.20 3.01 -5.34
N PHE A 82 16.85 2.28 -4.43
CA PHE A 82 16.61 2.30 -2.98
C PHE A 82 17.57 3.20 -2.21
N GLN A 83 18.39 4.00 -2.89
CA GLN A 83 19.32 4.93 -2.28
C GLN A 83 18.90 6.36 -2.58
N ILE A 84 18.80 7.15 -1.52
CA ILE A 84 18.59 8.60 -1.63
C ILE A 84 19.89 9.29 -1.24
N TYR A 85 20.33 10.17 -2.12
CA TYR A 85 21.45 11.06 -1.85
C TYR A 85 20.96 12.25 -1.03
N ASN A 86 21.53 12.44 0.16
CA ASN A 86 21.32 13.62 0.96
C ASN A 86 22.37 14.69 0.60
N PRO A 87 21.99 15.81 -0.05
CA PRO A 87 22.92 16.86 -0.44
C PRO A 87 23.47 17.67 0.74
N VAL A 88 22.79 17.67 1.91
CA VAL A 88 23.20 18.45 3.08
C VAL A 88 24.40 17.80 3.77
N ASN A 89 24.36 16.47 3.93
CA ASN A 89 25.38 15.72 4.65
C ASN A 89 26.28 14.89 3.71
N ASN A 90 26.09 14.97 2.39
CA ASN A 90 26.75 14.12 1.39
C ASN A 90 26.71 12.62 1.74
N THR A 91 25.60 12.17 2.33
CA THR A 91 25.40 10.79 2.77
C THR A 91 24.36 10.09 1.90
N ILE A 92 24.53 8.79 1.73
CA ILE A 92 23.55 7.94 1.06
C ILE A 92 22.76 7.24 2.16
N ALA A 93 21.44 7.42 2.15
CA ALA A 93 20.52 6.78 3.08
C ALA A 93 19.64 5.76 2.33
N PRO A 94 19.25 4.64 2.98
CA PRO A 94 18.27 3.74 2.41
C PRO A 94 16.92 4.44 2.34
N ALA A 95 16.26 4.33 1.19
CA ALA A 95 14.93 4.86 0.91
C ALA A 95 13.80 3.88 1.28
N ILE A 96 14.14 2.73 1.85
CA ILE A 96 13.19 1.67 2.17
C ILE A 96 13.32 1.24 3.63
N GLY A 97 12.18 1.01 4.27
CA GLY A 97 12.08 0.44 5.60
C GLY A 97 10.97 -0.59 5.60
N ILE A 98 11.25 -1.80 6.06
CA ILE A 98 10.30 -2.91 6.12
C ILE A 98 10.19 -3.35 7.57
N VAL A 99 8.98 -3.35 8.11
CA VAL A 99 8.67 -3.85 9.45
C VAL A 99 7.76 -5.05 9.31
N VAL A 100 8.20 -6.19 9.83
CA VAL A 100 7.42 -7.43 9.89
C VAL A 100 7.00 -7.64 11.33
N VAL A 101 5.69 -7.69 11.56
CA VAL A 101 5.08 -7.95 12.87
C VAL A 101 4.10 -9.11 12.76
N LYS A 102 4.01 -9.89 13.84
CA LYS A 102 2.98 -10.91 13.96
C LYS A 102 1.61 -10.26 14.07
N GLN A 103 1.42 -9.43 15.09
CA GLN A 103 0.16 -8.76 15.39
C GLN A 103 0.40 -7.33 15.82
N LEU A 104 -0.61 -6.48 15.62
CA LEU A 104 -0.65 -5.14 16.19
C LEU A 104 -1.62 -5.06 17.37
N ALA A 105 -1.28 -4.24 18.37
CA ALA A 105 -2.13 -3.94 19.50
C ALA A 105 -2.78 -2.56 19.31
N ALA A 106 -4.02 -2.54 18.79
CA ALA A 106 -4.78 -1.32 18.66
C ALA A 106 -5.39 -0.90 20.02
N PRO A 107 -5.44 0.41 20.30
CA PRO A 107 -6.09 0.91 21.52
C PRO A 107 -7.57 0.58 21.48
N SER A 108 -8.12 0.30 22.65
CA SER A 108 -9.52 -0.07 22.83
C SER A 108 -10.45 1.13 22.89
N THR A 109 -9.93 2.28 23.34
CA THR A 109 -10.73 3.48 23.57
C THR A 109 -9.98 4.74 23.18
N ILE A 110 -10.72 5.79 22.87
CA ILE A 110 -10.16 7.12 22.60
C ILE A 110 -9.48 7.71 23.84
N LYS A 111 -10.03 7.40 25.03
CA LYS A 111 -9.47 7.87 26.31
C LYS A 111 -8.05 7.35 26.52
N GLU A 112 -7.81 6.08 26.19
CA GLU A 112 -6.49 5.45 26.24
C GLU A 112 -5.47 6.24 25.41
N VAL A 113 -5.83 6.62 24.18
CA VAL A 113 -4.97 7.39 23.27
C VAL A 113 -4.64 8.78 23.81
N TYR A 114 -5.57 9.44 24.49
CA TYR A 114 -5.31 10.75 25.12
C TYR A 114 -4.53 10.66 26.43
N SER A 115 -4.74 9.60 27.22
CA SER A 115 -4.05 9.42 28.49
C SER A 115 -2.61 8.97 28.32
N ASP A 116 -2.34 8.13 27.33
CA ASP A 116 -1.00 7.59 27.07
C ASP A 116 -0.22 8.49 26.11
N GLN A 117 0.39 9.53 26.68
CA GLN A 117 1.22 10.49 25.94
C GLN A 117 2.54 9.87 25.45
N GLU A 118 3.08 8.88 26.16
CA GLU A 118 4.34 8.24 25.75
C GLU A 118 4.14 7.40 24.49
N GLY A 119 3.03 6.66 24.43
CA GLY A 119 2.75 5.73 23.34
C GLY A 119 2.07 6.35 22.11
N TYR A 120 1.25 7.40 22.30
CA TYR A 120 0.49 8.05 21.23
C TYR A 120 0.70 9.57 21.09
N GLY A 121 1.46 10.23 21.97
CA GLY A 121 1.61 11.68 21.97
C GLY A 121 2.11 12.25 20.64
N CYS A 122 3.06 11.57 20.01
CA CYS A 122 3.62 11.97 18.70
C CYS A 122 2.59 12.00 17.55
N MET A 123 1.38 11.43 17.75
CA MET A 123 0.28 11.51 16.78
C MET A 123 -0.37 12.89 16.70
N PHE A 124 -0.21 13.70 17.76
CA PHE A 124 -0.78 15.03 17.87
C PHE A 124 0.22 16.14 17.51
N ASP A 125 1.53 15.82 17.58
CA ASP A 125 2.65 16.74 17.41
C ASP A 125 3.18 16.83 15.97
N ASP A 126 2.36 16.55 14.96
CA ASP A 126 2.77 16.72 13.57
C ASP A 126 2.71 18.22 13.18
N GLU A 127 3.88 18.83 12.99
CA GLU A 127 4.01 20.22 12.53
C GLU A 127 3.73 20.37 11.03
N CYS A 128 3.88 19.30 10.24
CA CYS A 128 3.84 19.34 8.78
C CYS A 128 2.76 18.48 8.14
N GLY A 129 2.13 17.61 8.91
CA GLY A 129 0.95 16.85 8.50
C GLY A 129 -0.32 17.34 9.19
N PRO A 130 -1.48 16.86 8.74
CA PRO A 130 -2.75 17.19 9.37
C PRO A 130 -2.83 16.45 10.72
N ARG A 131 -2.72 17.22 11.81
CA ARG A 131 -2.89 16.74 13.19
C ARG A 131 -4.10 15.83 13.35
N MET A 132 -4.00 14.89 14.29
CA MET A 132 -5.08 13.96 14.58
C MET A 132 -6.31 14.71 15.12
N ASP A 133 -7.36 14.81 14.29
CA ASP A 133 -8.65 15.36 14.66
C ASP A 133 -9.54 14.29 15.33
N LYS A 134 -10.54 14.71 16.10
CA LYS A 134 -11.48 13.85 16.82
C LYS A 134 -12.12 12.79 15.91
N ILE A 135 -12.55 13.18 14.70
CA ILE A 135 -13.18 12.24 13.74
C ILE A 135 -12.17 11.18 13.26
N LYS A 136 -10.92 11.60 13.01
CA LYS A 136 -9.86 10.66 12.60
C LYS A 136 -9.49 9.74 13.74
N LEU A 137 -9.49 10.24 14.97
CA LEU A 137 -9.20 9.47 16.18
C LEU A 137 -10.30 8.43 16.46
N GLU A 138 -11.57 8.79 16.31
CA GLU A 138 -12.69 7.83 16.37
C GLU A 138 -12.51 6.72 15.33
N ARG A 139 -12.12 7.06 14.09
CA ARG A 139 -11.84 6.06 13.05
C ARG A 139 -10.58 5.24 13.34
N PHE A 140 -9.58 5.84 13.98
CA PHE A 140 -8.34 5.16 14.36
C PHE A 140 -8.61 4.04 15.35
N VAL A 141 -9.43 4.29 16.37
CA VAL A 141 -9.82 3.26 17.36
C VAL A 141 -10.76 2.22 16.75
N ASN A 142 -11.70 2.64 15.90
CA ASN A 142 -12.78 1.76 15.43
C ASN A 142 -12.47 0.98 14.14
N SER A 143 -11.42 1.33 13.39
CA SER A 143 -11.12 0.71 12.10
C SER A 143 -9.67 0.28 12.03
N TYR A 144 -9.45 -1.03 11.92
CA TYR A 144 -8.13 -1.62 11.70
C TYR A 144 -7.37 -0.97 10.54
N LYS A 145 -8.07 -0.75 9.42
CA LYS A 145 -7.46 -0.17 8.23
C LYS A 145 -6.96 1.25 8.48
N THR A 146 -7.70 2.04 9.26
CA THR A 146 -7.26 3.40 9.65
C THR A 146 -6.12 3.31 10.65
N TYR A 147 -6.26 2.46 11.67
CA TYR A 147 -5.23 2.22 12.68
C TYR A 147 -3.88 1.88 12.05
N ALA A 148 -3.83 0.82 11.24
CA ALA A 148 -2.58 0.31 10.69
C ALA A 148 -1.97 1.27 9.65
N ARG A 149 -2.78 2.05 8.92
CA ARG A 149 -2.28 3.12 8.03
C ARG A 149 -1.66 4.28 8.80
N THR A 150 -2.31 4.70 9.87
CA THR A 150 -1.80 5.76 10.76
C THR A 150 -0.52 5.28 11.46
N TYR A 151 -0.51 4.04 11.95
CA TYR A 151 0.66 3.39 12.55
C TYR A 151 1.85 3.40 11.58
N ALA A 152 1.64 2.95 10.34
CA ALA A 152 2.67 2.96 9.30
C ALA A 152 3.18 4.37 8.97
N HIS A 153 2.29 5.37 8.94
CA HIS A 153 2.68 6.77 8.71
C HIS A 153 3.58 7.31 9.82
N ILE A 154 3.23 7.05 11.08
CA ILE A 154 4.03 7.52 12.24
C ILE A 154 5.40 6.87 12.23
N ILE A 155 5.47 5.54 12.01
CA ILE A 155 6.77 4.87 11.95
C ILE A 155 7.57 5.35 10.76
N HIS A 156 6.96 5.54 9.59
CA HIS A 156 7.65 6.13 8.43
C HIS A 156 8.37 7.43 8.80
N ASN A 157 7.69 8.36 9.49
CA ASN A 157 8.27 9.65 9.89
C ASN A 157 9.41 9.50 10.91
N ARG A 158 9.37 8.46 11.76
CA ARG A 158 10.42 8.15 12.75
C ARG A 158 11.58 7.35 12.16
N TRP A 159 11.29 6.55 11.14
CA TRP A 159 12.26 5.70 10.45
C TRP A 159 13.14 6.53 9.53
N PHE A 160 12.51 7.43 8.76
CA PHE A 160 13.19 8.40 7.93
C PHE A 160 13.11 9.75 8.64
N SER A 161 14.12 10.08 9.44
CA SER A 161 14.12 11.33 10.20
C SER A 161 13.93 12.53 9.27
N ARG A 162 12.81 13.25 9.42
CA ARG A 162 12.59 14.57 8.78
C ARG A 162 13.72 15.56 9.13
N ALA A 163 14.44 15.35 10.24
CA ALA A 163 15.55 16.19 10.64
C ALA A 163 16.83 15.99 9.80
N MET A 164 16.92 14.95 8.96
CA MET A 164 17.99 14.84 7.95
C MET A 164 17.89 15.93 6.86
N ILE A 165 16.81 16.72 6.84
CA ILE A 165 16.47 17.72 5.82
C ILE A 165 16.13 19.06 6.50
N ARG A 166 16.84 19.43 7.57
CA ARG A 166 16.73 20.79 8.13
C ARG A 166 17.73 21.71 7.45
N ASP A 167 17.31 22.28 6.32
CA ASP A 167 17.80 23.63 6.01
C ASP A 167 17.01 24.62 6.88
N ASN A 168 17.70 25.59 7.44
CA ASN A 168 17.33 26.33 8.66
C ASN A 168 16.12 27.29 8.53
N GLN A 169 15.26 27.19 7.51
CA GLN A 169 14.20 28.18 7.27
C GLN A 169 12.83 27.67 6.78
N GLN A 170 12.68 26.40 6.38
CA GLN A 170 11.37 25.84 6.04
C GLN A 170 10.96 24.83 7.11
N ARG A 171 10.05 25.21 8.02
CA ARG A 171 9.56 24.31 9.10
C ARG A 171 8.90 23.04 8.55
N CYS A 172 8.46 23.07 7.31
CA CYS A 172 7.95 21.91 6.59
C CYS A 172 8.54 21.89 5.18
N PRO A 173 8.98 20.73 4.68
CA PRO A 173 9.35 20.61 3.27
C PRO A 173 8.14 21.08 2.48
N ASP A 174 8.36 22.06 1.62
CA ASP A 174 7.33 22.52 0.71
C ASP A 174 6.89 21.27 -0.09
N HIS A 175 5.59 20.99 -0.15
CA HIS A 175 5.04 19.89 -0.95
C HIS A 175 5.40 20.04 -2.45
N SER A 176 6.09 21.12 -2.82
CA SER A 176 6.74 21.32 -4.09
C SER A 176 7.96 20.38 -4.27
N LYS A 177 7.69 19.22 -4.87
CA LYS A 177 8.66 18.47 -5.70
C LYS A 177 9.95 17.98 -5.03
N ASP A 178 10.04 17.95 -3.71
CA ASP A 178 11.20 17.34 -3.08
C ASP A 178 11.14 15.81 -3.23
N ARG A 179 12.12 15.31 -3.99
CA ARG A 179 12.24 14.01 -4.65
C ARG A 179 12.52 12.85 -3.67
N PHE A 180 11.82 12.80 -2.55
CA PHE A 180 12.04 11.76 -1.55
C PHE A 180 11.09 10.59 -1.78
N ASN A 181 11.61 9.55 -2.42
CA ASN A 181 10.88 8.32 -2.68
C ASN A 181 11.09 7.32 -1.52
N ASN A 182 10.90 7.81 -0.29
CA ASN A 182 10.91 6.96 0.88
C ASN A 182 9.68 6.05 0.83
N ILE A 183 9.91 4.77 1.01
CA ILE A 183 8.88 3.74 1.06
C ILE A 183 9.02 3.03 2.40
N PHE A 184 7.96 3.11 3.21
CA PHE A 184 7.83 2.29 4.40
C PHE A 184 6.82 1.18 4.16
N VAL A 185 7.16 -0.04 4.54
CA VAL A 185 6.29 -1.21 4.39
C VAL A 185 6.04 -1.83 5.75
N LEU A 186 4.79 -1.89 6.15
CA LEU A 186 4.33 -2.60 7.33
C LEU A 186 3.68 -3.91 6.91
N VAL A 187 4.26 -5.02 7.33
CA VAL A 187 3.76 -6.37 7.09
C VAL A 187 3.21 -6.92 8.40
N VAL A 188 1.90 -7.12 8.46
CA VAL A 188 1.21 -7.70 9.62
C VAL A 188 0.69 -9.08 9.22
N VAL A 189 1.15 -10.13 9.89
CA VAL A 189 0.85 -11.53 9.50
C VAL A 189 -0.50 -12.00 10.03
N ASP A 190 -0.80 -11.77 11.31
CA ASP A 190 -2.00 -12.24 12.00
C ASP A 190 -3.00 -11.09 12.31
N GLY A 191 -2.78 -9.88 11.78
CA GLY A 191 -3.68 -8.74 12.01
C GLY A 191 -3.63 -8.16 13.42
N LEU A 192 -4.78 -7.96 14.07
CA LEU A 192 -4.86 -7.42 15.44
C LEU A 192 -4.76 -8.51 16.49
N ALA A 193 -4.08 -8.21 17.60
CA ALA A 193 -3.96 -9.07 18.77
C ALA A 193 -5.30 -9.59 19.30
N ASN A 194 -6.34 -8.73 19.28
CA ASN A 194 -7.67 -9.04 19.79
C ASN A 194 -8.65 -9.53 18.70
N ASP A 195 -8.22 -9.68 17.45
CA ASP A 195 -9.08 -10.14 16.35
C ASP A 195 -8.83 -11.62 16.06
N ASN A 196 -9.89 -12.42 16.22
CA ASN A 196 -9.85 -13.86 15.96
C ASN A 196 -9.72 -14.22 14.47
N ARG A 197 -9.98 -13.29 13.55
CA ARG A 197 -9.98 -13.56 12.11
C ARG A 197 -8.59 -13.77 11.52
N LYS A 198 -7.54 -13.33 12.23
CA LYS A 198 -6.12 -13.45 11.84
C LYS A 198 -5.85 -13.11 10.38
N ILE A 199 -6.34 -11.95 9.94
CA ILE A 199 -6.24 -11.54 8.53
C ILE A 199 -4.89 -10.82 8.32
N PRO A 200 -4.02 -11.34 7.43
CA PRO A 200 -2.79 -10.65 7.10
C PRO A 200 -3.09 -9.34 6.38
N SER A 201 -2.25 -8.34 6.62
CA SER A 201 -2.32 -7.09 5.89
C SER A 201 -0.94 -6.51 5.66
N VAL A 202 -0.72 -6.06 4.44
CA VAL A 202 0.46 -5.28 4.08
C VAL A 202 0.02 -3.85 3.86
N ILE A 203 0.80 -2.88 4.34
CA ILE A 203 0.56 -1.46 4.15
C ILE A 203 1.84 -0.84 3.65
N ILE A 204 1.80 -0.28 2.44
CA ILE A 204 2.92 0.44 1.86
C ILE A 204 2.61 1.93 1.97
N HIS A 205 3.43 2.65 2.72
CA HIS A 205 3.31 4.09 2.96
C HIS A 205 4.42 4.84 2.22
N THR A 206 4.04 5.93 1.54
CA THR A 206 4.95 6.88 0.90
C THR A 206 4.33 8.27 0.91
N GLU A 207 5.17 9.29 1.03
CA GLU A 207 4.77 10.70 0.93
C GLU A 207 4.48 11.11 -0.53
N ASN A 208 5.04 10.40 -1.50
CA ASN A 208 4.85 10.70 -2.92
C ASN A 208 3.53 10.10 -3.45
N GLU A 209 2.56 10.96 -3.77
CA GLU A 209 1.24 10.52 -4.25
C GLU A 209 1.28 9.83 -5.61
N GLU A 210 2.20 10.23 -6.50
CA GLU A 210 2.33 9.64 -7.85
C GLU A 210 2.80 8.18 -7.78
N LEU A 211 3.62 7.86 -6.79
CA LEU A 211 4.14 6.52 -6.58
C LEU A 211 3.05 5.55 -6.06
N ARG A 212 2.03 6.05 -5.35
CA ARG A 212 0.98 5.20 -4.74
C ARG A 212 0.27 4.30 -5.76
N GLY A 213 0.07 4.78 -6.99
CA GLY A 213 -0.57 3.99 -8.06
C GLY A 213 0.23 2.76 -8.48
N TYR A 214 1.56 2.81 -8.38
CA TYR A 214 2.45 1.69 -8.70
C TYR A 214 2.52 0.66 -7.56
N LEU A 215 2.30 1.11 -6.32
CA LEU A 215 2.47 0.31 -5.11
C LEU A 215 1.21 -0.45 -4.69
N SER A 216 0.01 -0.02 -5.14
CA SER A 216 -1.25 -0.63 -4.71
C SER A 216 -1.37 -2.10 -5.09
N ASN A 217 -0.90 -2.48 -6.27
CA ASN A 217 -0.93 -3.88 -6.74
C ASN A 217 0.04 -4.74 -5.93
N ILE A 218 1.25 -4.24 -5.69
CA ILE A 218 2.28 -4.92 -4.88
C ILE A 218 1.73 -5.21 -3.48
N GLN A 219 1.05 -4.24 -2.87
CA GLN A 219 0.44 -4.41 -1.55
C GLN A 219 -0.58 -5.57 -1.53
N LEU A 220 -1.41 -5.68 -2.57
CA LEU A 220 -2.41 -6.74 -2.69
C LEU A 220 -1.78 -8.12 -2.94
N GLU A 221 -0.80 -8.18 -3.84
CA GLU A 221 -0.07 -9.42 -4.16
C GLU A 221 0.67 -9.94 -2.93
N THR A 222 1.37 -9.07 -2.21
CA THR A 222 2.11 -9.44 -0.99
C THR A 222 1.15 -9.90 0.12
N ALA A 223 0.00 -9.24 0.31
CA ALA A 223 -0.99 -9.69 1.28
C ALA A 223 -1.59 -11.07 0.90
N THR A 224 -1.83 -11.30 -0.38
CA THR A 224 -2.34 -12.57 -0.91
C THR A 224 -1.31 -13.69 -0.71
N ALA A 225 -0.04 -13.40 -0.96
CA ALA A 225 1.09 -14.29 -0.75
C ALA A 225 1.18 -14.79 0.71
N ILE A 226 1.04 -13.88 1.68
CA ILE A 226 1.01 -14.24 3.11
C ILE A 226 -0.22 -15.08 3.43
N ASN A 227 -1.39 -14.71 2.90
CA ASN A 227 -2.62 -15.45 3.10
C ASN A 227 -2.59 -16.88 2.52
N GLN A 228 -1.71 -17.13 1.54
CA GLN A 228 -1.43 -18.46 0.99
C GLN A 228 -0.41 -19.26 1.82
N ASN A 229 -0.01 -18.77 3.00
CA ASN A 229 0.98 -19.37 3.89
C ASN A 229 2.36 -19.55 3.22
N MET A 230 2.74 -18.65 2.30
CA MET A 230 4.10 -18.64 1.78
C MET A 230 5.10 -18.21 2.85
N HIS A 231 6.33 -18.71 2.77
CA HIS A 231 7.38 -18.39 3.72
C HIS A 231 7.68 -16.88 3.74
N ILE A 232 7.61 -16.23 4.90
CA ILE A 232 7.70 -14.77 5.04
C ILE A 232 8.98 -14.21 4.39
N ALA A 233 10.15 -14.82 4.63
CA ALA A 233 11.38 -14.35 3.98
C ALA A 233 11.30 -14.32 2.44
N LEU A 234 10.69 -15.33 1.81
CA LEU A 234 10.50 -15.36 0.36
C LEU A 234 9.53 -14.27 -0.10
N VAL A 235 8.46 -14.04 0.65
CA VAL A 235 7.51 -12.96 0.40
C VAL A 235 8.20 -11.59 0.49
N ILE A 236 9.09 -11.39 1.47
CA ILE A 236 9.86 -10.14 1.59
C ILE A 236 10.87 -10.00 0.45
N VAL A 237 11.52 -11.08 0.02
CA VAL A 237 12.41 -11.07 -1.16
C VAL A 237 11.64 -10.64 -2.41
N ASP A 238 10.46 -11.23 -2.67
CA ASP A 238 9.63 -10.86 -3.81
C ASP A 238 9.12 -9.41 -3.70
N LEU A 239 8.67 -9.00 -2.51
CA LEU A 239 8.29 -7.61 -2.23
C LEU A 239 9.41 -6.62 -2.57
N ILE A 240 10.65 -6.89 -2.15
CA ILE A 240 11.81 -6.04 -2.46
C ILE A 240 12.04 -5.98 -3.98
N ASP A 241 11.95 -7.11 -4.68
CA ASP A 241 12.11 -7.16 -6.14
C ASP A 241 11.00 -6.39 -6.86
N GLN A 242 9.75 -6.54 -6.43
CA GLN A 242 8.60 -5.81 -6.97
C GLN A 242 8.71 -4.31 -6.74
N LEU A 243 9.05 -3.88 -5.52
CA LEU A 243 9.26 -2.46 -5.18
C LEU A 243 10.39 -1.86 -6.01
N GLY A 244 11.50 -2.59 -6.15
CA GLY A 244 12.65 -2.15 -6.91
C GLY A 244 12.35 -2.02 -8.40
N LYS A 245 11.50 -2.89 -8.97
CA LYS A 245 11.01 -2.75 -10.36
C LYS A 245 10.08 -1.55 -10.49
N ALA A 246 9.12 -1.39 -9.58
CA ALA A 246 8.16 -0.28 -9.62
C ALA A 246 8.86 1.08 -9.53
N LEU A 247 9.82 1.22 -8.61
CA LEU A 247 10.62 2.44 -8.48
C LEU A 247 11.44 2.73 -9.75
N ARG A 248 12.06 1.71 -10.36
CA ARG A 248 12.79 1.90 -11.63
C ARG A 248 11.89 2.36 -12.75
N VAL A 249 10.69 1.79 -12.87
CA VAL A 249 9.71 2.19 -13.87
C VAL A 249 9.29 3.64 -13.61
N TRP A 250 8.94 3.99 -12.37
CA TRP A 250 8.57 5.35 -11.99
C TRP A 250 9.69 6.38 -12.26
N GLN A 251 10.95 6.03 -11.93
CA GLN A 251 12.12 6.85 -12.23
C GLN A 251 12.34 7.01 -13.74
N ALA A 252 12.17 5.94 -14.52
CA ALA A 252 12.31 5.98 -15.97
C ALA A 252 11.20 6.81 -16.65
N THR A 253 10.00 6.86 -16.08
CA THR A 253 8.87 7.64 -16.60
C THR A 253 8.77 9.05 -16.01
N ASN A 254 9.68 9.44 -15.11
CA ASN A 254 9.64 10.70 -14.35
C ASN A 254 8.26 10.93 -13.71
N GLY A 255 7.70 9.90 -13.08
CA GLY A 255 6.40 9.98 -12.39
C GLY A 255 5.17 9.93 -13.29
N ASN A 256 5.33 10.01 -14.62
CA ASN A 256 4.20 9.84 -15.52
C ASN A 256 3.70 8.39 -15.44
N PRO A 257 2.37 8.15 -15.35
CA PRO A 257 1.83 6.80 -15.44
C PRO A 257 2.31 6.17 -16.75
N PRO A 258 2.60 4.85 -16.78
CA PRO A 258 2.96 4.19 -18.01
C PRO A 258 1.81 4.43 -18.99
N GLN A 259 2.06 5.23 -20.02
CA GLN A 259 1.06 5.43 -21.05
C GLN A 259 0.78 4.06 -21.63
N HIS A 260 -0.45 3.57 -21.48
CA HIS A 260 -0.89 2.40 -22.24
C HIS A 260 -0.65 2.74 -23.70
N PHE A 261 0.38 2.13 -24.28
CA PHE A 261 0.70 2.32 -25.68
C PHE A 261 -0.41 1.61 -26.47
N ILE A 262 -1.50 2.32 -26.68
CA ILE A 262 -2.54 1.88 -27.59
C ILE A 262 -1.90 1.99 -28.97
N PRO A 263 -1.65 0.86 -29.65
CA PRO A 263 -0.99 0.91 -30.94
C PRO A 263 -1.85 1.73 -31.91
N THR A 264 -1.19 2.46 -32.81
CA THR A 264 -1.87 3.41 -33.71
C THR A 264 -2.98 2.76 -34.53
N TRP A 265 -2.82 1.49 -34.92
CA TRP A 265 -3.85 0.73 -35.61
C TRP A 265 -5.15 0.57 -34.79
N ALA A 266 -5.05 0.37 -33.47
CA ALA A 266 -6.22 0.19 -32.62
C ALA A 266 -7.01 1.51 -32.47
N LYS A 267 -6.31 2.65 -32.45
CA LYS A 267 -6.94 3.99 -32.48
C LYS A 267 -7.72 4.21 -33.77
N ILE A 268 -7.15 3.81 -34.91
CA ILE A 268 -7.79 3.92 -36.23
C ILE A 268 -9.04 3.03 -36.29
N VAL A 269 -8.94 1.77 -35.87
CA VAL A 269 -10.09 0.85 -35.86
C VAL A 269 -11.22 1.38 -34.99
N PHE A 270 -10.91 1.90 -33.80
CA PHE A 270 -11.91 2.49 -32.91
C PHE A 270 -12.59 3.72 -33.53
N ALA A 271 -11.83 4.60 -34.19
CA ALA A 271 -12.37 5.76 -34.89
C ALA A 271 -13.29 5.37 -36.06
N VAL A 272 -12.91 4.35 -36.83
CA VAL A 272 -13.74 3.82 -37.92
C VAL A 272 -15.04 3.26 -37.37
N CYS A 273 -15.02 2.47 -36.30
CA CYS A 273 -16.23 1.92 -35.68
C CYS A 273 -17.20 3.02 -35.23
N ILE A 274 -16.69 4.10 -34.62
CA ILE A 274 -17.52 5.25 -34.23
C ILE A 274 -18.14 5.89 -35.47
N LEU A 275 -17.33 6.15 -36.50
CA LEU A 275 -17.78 6.80 -37.73
C LEU A 275 -18.86 5.96 -38.44
N THR A 276 -18.66 4.65 -38.57
CA THR A 276 -19.63 3.74 -39.19
C THR A 276 -20.92 3.65 -38.39
N SER A 277 -20.84 3.68 -37.06
CA SER A 277 -22.03 3.66 -36.18
C SER A 277 -22.84 4.94 -36.35
N LEU A 278 -22.17 6.10 -36.39
CA LEU A 278 -22.83 7.38 -36.67
C LEU A 278 -23.47 7.39 -38.05
N LEU A 279 -22.75 6.92 -39.08
CA LEU A 279 -23.31 6.81 -40.44
C LEU A 279 -24.55 5.92 -40.49
N LEU A 280 -24.54 4.77 -39.80
CA LEU A 280 -25.71 3.90 -39.71
C LEU A 280 -26.91 4.62 -39.09
N VAL A 281 -26.71 5.32 -37.96
CA VAL A 281 -27.76 6.11 -37.32
C VAL A 281 -28.26 7.23 -38.24
N PHE A 282 -27.36 7.91 -38.95
CA PHE A 282 -27.74 8.94 -39.93
C PHE A 282 -28.55 8.37 -41.09
N VAL A 283 -28.15 7.23 -41.64
CA VAL A 283 -28.87 6.54 -42.72
C VAL A 283 -30.24 6.08 -42.25
N GLU A 284 -30.33 5.48 -41.06
CA GLU A 284 -31.60 5.06 -40.47
C GLU A 284 -32.53 6.27 -40.29
N HIS A 285 -32.06 7.34 -39.64
CA HIS A 285 -32.83 8.56 -39.43
C HIS A 285 -33.27 9.21 -40.75
N TYR A 286 -32.38 9.22 -41.75
CA TYR A 286 -32.66 9.74 -43.08
C TYR A 286 -33.75 8.93 -43.79
N ILE A 287 -33.64 7.59 -43.78
CA ILE A 287 -34.64 6.68 -44.38
C ILE A 287 -35.99 6.81 -43.66
N VAL A 288 -36.00 6.82 -42.33
CA VAL A 288 -37.22 6.95 -41.51
C VAL A 288 -37.94 8.26 -41.82
N ARG A 289 -37.22 9.39 -41.88
CA ARG A 289 -37.82 10.69 -42.25
C ARG A 289 -38.33 10.72 -43.68
N ARG A 290 -37.59 10.16 -44.64
CA ARG A 290 -38.00 10.14 -46.06
C ARG A 290 -39.25 9.27 -46.28
N LYS A 291 -39.38 8.14 -45.57
CA LYS A 291 -40.58 7.28 -45.61
C LYS A 291 -41.80 7.92 -44.93
N LEU A 292 -41.62 8.76 -43.91
CA LEU A 292 -42.73 9.53 -43.29
C LEU A 292 -43.25 10.64 -44.20
N ILE A 293 -42.37 11.27 -44.99
CA ILE A 293 -42.77 12.30 -45.98
C ILE A 293 -43.46 11.66 -47.19
N GLY A 294 -42.97 10.52 -47.67
CA GLY A 294 -43.56 9.79 -48.80
C GLY A 294 -44.95 9.18 -48.53
N LYS A 295 -45.35 8.99 -47.27
CA LYS A 295 -46.69 8.51 -46.90
C LYS A 295 -47.72 9.62 -46.65
N ARG A 296 -47.32 10.89 -46.65
CA ARG A 296 -48.25 12.03 -46.46
C ARG A 296 -48.78 12.64 -47.76
N ALA A 297 -48.40 12.08 -48.92
CA ALA A 297 -48.90 12.50 -50.22
C ALA A 297 -49.61 11.34 -50.95
N SER A 298 -50.81 10.99 -50.47
CA SER A 298 -51.81 10.34 -51.33
C SER A 298 -53.19 10.88 -50.93
N PRO A 299 -53.85 11.70 -51.76
CA PRO A 299 -55.21 12.13 -51.52
C PRO A 299 -56.15 11.00 -51.94
N GLY A 300 -56.91 10.47 -50.99
CA GLY A 300 -58.06 9.62 -51.31
C GLY A 300 -57.78 8.12 -51.34
N VAL A 301 -57.62 7.52 -50.16
CA VAL A 301 -58.16 6.18 -49.92
C VAL A 301 -59.08 6.29 -48.72
N LYS A 302 -60.39 6.19 -48.97
CA LYS A 302 -61.39 6.00 -47.93
C LYS A 302 -61.00 4.74 -47.16
N MET A 303 -60.65 4.87 -45.89
CA MET A 303 -60.63 3.72 -44.98
C MET A 303 -62.09 3.32 -44.74
N GLU A 304 -62.58 2.38 -45.55
CA GLU A 304 -63.80 1.68 -45.22
C GLU A 304 -63.50 0.79 -44.00
N SER A 305 -64.18 1.11 -42.91
CA SER A 305 -64.15 0.39 -41.64
C SER A 305 -64.72 -1.01 -41.84
N GLY A 306 -63.87 -1.94 -42.28
CA GLY A 306 -64.13 -3.36 -42.20
C GLY A 306 -64.01 -3.80 -40.73
N LYS A 307 -65.15 -3.87 -40.03
CA LYS A 307 -65.25 -4.55 -38.73
C LYS A 307 -64.74 -5.99 -38.87
N SER A 308 -63.51 -6.28 -38.42
CA SER A 308 -63.04 -7.65 -38.26
C SER A 308 -63.46 -8.19 -36.90
N LYS A 309 -64.46 -9.08 -36.91
CA LYS A 309 -64.70 -10.05 -35.84
C LYS A 309 -63.60 -11.10 -35.90
N THR A 310 -62.70 -11.11 -34.92
CA THR A 310 -61.91 -12.29 -34.48
C THR A 310 -61.05 -11.84 -33.29
N HIS A 311 -61.62 -11.63 -32.11
CA HIS A 311 -61.57 -12.59 -31.00
C HIS A 311 -61.30 -14.06 -31.41
N ILE A 312 -60.64 -14.79 -30.51
CA ILE A 312 -60.29 -16.24 -30.56
C ILE A 312 -59.21 -16.56 -31.63
N MET A 313 -58.03 -17.13 -31.35
CA MET A 313 -57.64 -18.16 -30.38
C MET A 313 -56.14 -18.05 -30.04
N PHE A 314 -55.81 -18.02 -28.75
CA PHE A 314 -54.80 -18.90 -28.12
C PHE A 314 -55.10 -18.97 -26.62
N GLY A 315 -55.47 -20.16 -26.16
CA GLY A 315 -55.79 -20.50 -24.78
C GLY A 315 -56.61 -21.80 -24.73
N GLY A 316 -55.91 -22.95 -24.74
CA GLY A 316 -56.47 -24.31 -24.74
C GLY A 316 -55.78 -25.21 -25.75
#